data_AF-A0A928U213-F1
#
_entry.id   AF-A0A928U213-F1
#
_cell.length_a   1.000
_cell.length_b   1.000
_cell.length_c   1.000
_cell.angle_alpha   90.00
_cell.angle_beta   90.00
_cell.angle_gamma   90.00
#
_symmetry.space_group_name_H-M   'P 1'
#
loop_
_entity.id
_entity.type
_entity.pdbx_description
1 polymer ?
#
loop_
_entity_poly.entity_id
_entity_poly.type
_entity_poly.pdbx_seq_one_letter_code
_entity_poly.pdbx_strand_id
1 'polypeptide(L)'
;MNHQFPAILIGGPPHSGKSVLIYSLTRALREARISHYVLRACPDGEGDWAYQLPQDQVRAIRVKGEFTPQFTQRVISYLQHRPLPLLVDVGGKPTPEQEEIFAHCTQAILLIGHRADDPGAFARDLQTWQEMMARQQVPVMRVIQSDLQEADRLQVQKQRDDVKSLSALHRGTEVHGPVFETIMDELAVSMSFPERTLAAIYKAQLPDGVAFIDLPHLAGKLGDPERYWQPDDLPYLLEQLPADQPIAVYGRSANWIYAVLALATRVPPFTMFDAKLGWVTPPTLPRRAHQPGLDDWQTHLVPQGADFLLEMNTGSQYLDIDEPERIPLPPVPEGTGLILSGRIPHWLVVAVCQQLAATQSWVAVYQPAPLQAALVVASQWPDYPVGRLILWHTPAAKKHS
;
A
#
# COMPACT_ATOMS: atom_id res chain seq x y z
N MET A 1 -18.41 11.32 13.65
CA MET A 1 -18.97 11.61 12.31
C MET A 1 -18.47 10.54 11.36
N ASN A 2 -19.34 9.63 10.89
CA ASN A 2 -19.00 8.65 9.87
C ASN A 2 -18.93 9.36 8.51
N HIS A 3 -17.81 10.02 8.22
CA HIS A 3 -17.53 10.40 6.84
C HIS A 3 -17.19 9.11 6.10
N GLN A 4 -18.17 8.52 5.42
CA GLN A 4 -17.88 7.41 4.52
C GLN A 4 -17.16 8.00 3.31
N PHE A 5 -15.84 7.93 3.30
CA PHE A 5 -15.02 8.34 2.16
C PHE A 5 -15.49 7.64 0.88
N PRO A 6 -15.24 8.15 -0.33
CA PRO A 6 -15.59 7.43 -1.55
C PRO A 6 -14.75 6.13 -1.68
N ALA A 7 -15.33 5.13 -2.34
CA ALA A 7 -14.63 3.92 -2.76
C ALA A 7 -14.97 3.67 -4.24
N ILE A 8 -14.04 4.00 -5.13
CA ILE A 8 -14.23 3.95 -6.57
C ILE A 8 -13.70 2.63 -7.12
N LEU A 9 -14.60 1.76 -7.56
CA LEU A 9 -14.26 0.49 -8.19
C LEU A 9 -13.70 0.73 -9.59
N ILE A 10 -12.57 0.10 -9.91
CA ILE A 10 -12.02 0.06 -11.27
C ILE A 10 -12.26 -1.35 -11.83
N GLY A 11 -13.29 -1.48 -12.66
CA GLY A 11 -13.79 -2.73 -13.19
C GLY A 11 -13.47 -2.92 -14.66
N GLY A 12 -13.48 -4.17 -15.13
CA GLY A 12 -13.29 -4.48 -16.54
C GLY A 12 -12.64 -5.85 -16.78
N PRO A 13 -12.77 -6.43 -17.97
CA PRO A 13 -12.21 -7.75 -18.31
C PRO A 13 -10.70 -7.85 -18.09
N PRO A 14 -10.12 -9.07 -18.09
CA PRO A 14 -8.68 -9.25 -18.07
C PRO A 14 -8.01 -8.47 -19.19
N HIS A 15 -6.78 -8.01 -18.93
CA HIS A 15 -5.95 -7.31 -19.91
C HIS A 15 -6.52 -5.98 -20.45
N SER A 16 -7.58 -5.41 -19.89
CA SER A 16 -8.12 -4.11 -20.32
C SER A 16 -7.29 -2.88 -19.91
N GLY A 17 -6.14 -3.05 -19.27
CA GLY A 17 -5.30 -1.93 -18.83
C GLY A 17 -5.65 -1.34 -17.46
N LYS A 18 -6.53 -1.97 -16.66
CA LYS A 18 -6.97 -1.47 -15.33
C LYS A 18 -5.82 -1.00 -14.44
N SER A 19 -4.80 -1.83 -14.33
CA SER A 19 -3.68 -1.55 -13.45
C SER A 19 -2.81 -0.38 -13.94
N VAL A 20 -2.73 -0.14 -15.26
CA VAL A 20 -2.07 1.04 -15.85
C VAL A 20 -2.88 2.30 -15.58
N LEU A 21 -4.21 2.21 -15.71
CA LEU A 21 -5.12 3.30 -15.34
C LEU A 21 -4.99 3.64 -13.85
N ILE A 22 -5.05 2.64 -12.96
CA ILE A 22 -4.87 2.84 -11.50
C ILE A 22 -3.52 3.51 -11.21
N TYR A 23 -2.43 3.04 -11.81
CA TYR A 23 -1.11 3.64 -11.62
C TYR A 23 -1.09 5.12 -12.05
N SER A 24 -1.64 5.44 -13.22
CA SER A 24 -1.68 6.81 -13.77
C SER A 24 -2.55 7.72 -12.91
N LEU A 25 -3.75 7.25 -12.51
CA LEU A 25 -4.64 7.96 -11.60
C LEU A 25 -3.98 8.21 -10.25
N THR A 26 -3.33 7.21 -9.66
CA THR A 26 -2.62 7.36 -8.39
C THR A 26 -1.52 8.41 -8.47
N ARG A 27 -0.80 8.51 -9.59
CA ARG A 27 0.20 9.56 -9.79
C ARG A 27 -0.44 10.94 -9.92
N ALA A 28 -1.44 11.09 -10.78
CA ALA A 28 -2.13 12.36 -10.97
C ALA A 28 -2.81 12.86 -9.68
N LEU A 29 -3.45 11.96 -8.93
CA LEU A 29 -4.04 12.28 -7.62
C LEU A 29 -2.97 12.71 -6.60
N ARG A 30 -1.79 12.10 -6.60
CA ARG A 30 -0.66 12.52 -5.74
C ARG A 30 -0.14 13.90 -6.14
N GLU A 31 0.04 14.15 -7.42
CA GLU A 31 0.46 15.46 -7.95
C GLU A 31 -0.56 16.55 -7.60
N ALA A 32 -1.85 16.21 -7.60
CA ALA A 32 -2.95 17.06 -7.16
C ALA A 32 -3.12 17.12 -5.62
N ARG A 33 -2.27 16.43 -4.83
CA ARG A 33 -2.31 16.36 -3.37
C ARG A 33 -3.65 15.86 -2.80
N ILE A 34 -4.26 14.90 -3.48
CA ILE A 34 -5.48 14.23 -3.05
C ILE A 34 -5.09 12.95 -2.32
N SER A 35 -5.32 12.92 -1.01
CA SER A 35 -5.07 11.75 -0.18
C SER A 35 -5.99 10.60 -0.57
N HIS A 36 -5.40 9.45 -0.91
CA HIS A 36 -6.12 8.25 -1.32
C HIS A 36 -5.29 6.99 -1.04
N TYR A 37 -5.96 5.84 -1.08
CA TYR A 37 -5.30 4.53 -1.02
C TYR A 37 -5.83 3.60 -2.11
N VAL A 38 -4.95 2.78 -2.68
CA VAL A 38 -5.33 1.75 -3.65
C VAL A 38 -5.55 0.45 -2.90
N LEU A 39 -6.81 0.04 -2.77
CA LEU A 39 -7.18 -1.24 -2.19
C LEU A 39 -7.21 -2.31 -3.30
N ARG A 40 -6.35 -3.32 -3.18
CA ARG A 40 -6.36 -4.47 -4.09
C ARG A 40 -7.36 -5.49 -3.56
N ALA A 41 -8.55 -5.53 -4.14
CA ALA A 41 -9.63 -6.43 -3.78
C ALA A 41 -9.57 -7.77 -4.54
N CYS A 42 -8.41 -8.10 -5.12
CA CYS A 42 -8.16 -9.33 -5.84
C CYS A 42 -6.79 -9.90 -5.42
N PRO A 43 -6.71 -11.20 -5.04
CA PRO A 43 -5.50 -11.86 -4.57
C PRO A 43 -4.53 -12.20 -5.72
N ASP A 44 -4.68 -11.61 -6.91
CA ASP A 44 -3.87 -11.87 -8.09
C ASP A 44 -2.40 -11.44 -7.97
N GLY A 45 -1.97 -10.86 -6.83
CA GLY A 45 -0.57 -10.61 -6.51
C GLY A 45 0.05 -9.40 -7.21
N GLU A 46 -0.75 -8.48 -7.73
CA GLU A 46 -0.27 -7.25 -8.38
C GLU A 46 -0.26 -6.07 -7.40
N GLY A 47 0.91 -5.47 -7.16
CA GLY A 47 1.09 -4.22 -6.41
C GLY A 47 1.78 -3.14 -7.23
N ASP A 48 1.86 -1.91 -6.73
CA ASP A 48 2.47 -0.76 -7.45
C ASP A 48 3.94 -0.99 -7.83
N TRP A 49 4.66 -1.83 -7.07
CA TRP A 49 6.04 -2.25 -7.36
C TRP A 49 6.16 -3.05 -8.67
N ALA A 50 5.08 -3.70 -9.13
CA ALA A 50 5.03 -4.42 -10.40
C ALA A 50 5.14 -3.48 -11.63
N TYR A 51 5.07 -2.16 -11.42
CA TYR A 51 5.21 -1.15 -12.46
C TYR A 51 6.56 -0.41 -12.41
N GLN A 52 7.29 -0.55 -11.30
CA GLN A 52 8.62 0.06 -11.12
C GLN A 52 9.76 -0.90 -11.49
N LEU A 53 9.46 -2.19 -11.71
CA LEU A 53 10.45 -3.23 -12.01
C LEU A 53 10.28 -3.79 -13.44
N PRO A 54 11.38 -4.21 -14.11
CA PRO A 54 11.35 -4.95 -15.36
C PRO A 54 10.50 -6.24 -15.27
N GLN A 55 9.81 -6.60 -16.37
CA GLN A 55 8.76 -7.62 -16.44
C GLN A 55 9.19 -9.03 -15.99
N ASP A 56 10.44 -9.39 -16.21
CA ASP A 56 11.07 -10.64 -15.78
C ASP A 56 11.23 -10.71 -14.25
N GLN A 57 11.51 -9.59 -13.59
CA GLN A 57 11.60 -9.50 -12.13
C GLN A 57 10.21 -9.51 -11.47
N VAL A 58 9.22 -8.88 -12.10
CA VAL A 58 7.83 -8.86 -11.61
C VAL A 58 7.23 -10.27 -11.59
N ARG A 59 7.47 -11.08 -12.64
CA ARG A 59 6.99 -12.47 -12.70
C ARG A 59 7.65 -13.37 -11.65
N ALA A 60 8.92 -13.12 -11.33
CA ALA A 60 9.65 -13.88 -10.33
C ALA A 60 9.20 -13.59 -8.87
N ILE A 61 8.58 -12.43 -8.63
CA ILE A 61 8.23 -11.94 -7.29
C ILE A 61 6.71 -12.01 -7.01
N ARG A 62 5.90 -12.22 -8.07
CA ARG A 62 4.44 -12.32 -7.99
C ARG A 62 4.01 -13.55 -7.21
N VAL A 63 3.39 -13.34 -6.05
CA VAL A 63 2.69 -14.38 -5.31
C VAL A 63 1.20 -14.24 -5.60
N LYS A 64 0.63 -15.20 -6.34
CA LYS A 64 -0.82 -15.28 -6.51
C LYS A 64 -1.40 -15.91 -5.25
N GLY A 65 -2.27 -15.19 -4.55
CA GLY A 65 -3.10 -15.77 -3.50
C GLY A 65 -4.36 -16.40 -4.07
N GLU A 66 -5.11 -17.08 -3.21
CA GLU A 66 -6.42 -17.64 -3.52
C GLU A 66 -7.54 -16.77 -2.95
N PHE A 67 -8.69 -16.77 -3.63
CA PHE A 67 -9.90 -16.17 -3.07
C PHE A 67 -10.47 -17.11 -2.00
N THR A 68 -10.25 -16.76 -0.74
CA THR A 68 -10.84 -17.44 0.41
C THR A 68 -12.00 -16.61 0.97
N PRO A 69 -12.99 -17.22 1.64
CA PRO A 69 -14.03 -16.47 2.34
C PRO A 69 -13.45 -15.45 3.33
N GLN A 70 -12.35 -15.80 4.00
CA GLN A 70 -11.64 -14.89 4.91
C GLN A 70 -11.06 -13.67 4.17
N PHE A 71 -10.50 -13.86 2.96
CA PHE A 71 -10.03 -12.76 2.14
C PHE A 71 -11.16 -11.79 1.79
N THR A 72 -12.29 -12.31 1.30
CA THR A 72 -13.46 -11.48 0.93
C THR A 72 -13.96 -10.67 2.13
N GLN A 73 -14.17 -11.33 3.28
CA GLN A 73 -14.61 -10.67 4.51
C GLN A 73 -13.63 -9.57 4.97
N ARG A 74 -12.32 -9.82 4.85
CA ARG A 74 -11.29 -8.84 5.20
C ARG A 74 -11.33 -7.62 4.29
N VAL A 75 -11.45 -7.83 2.97
CA VAL A 75 -11.59 -6.72 2.01
C VAL A 75 -12.85 -5.91 2.27
N ILE A 76 -13.98 -6.57 2.57
CA ILE A 76 -15.23 -5.92 2.95
C ILE A 76 -15.04 -5.08 4.21
N SER A 77 -14.36 -5.60 5.23
CA SER A 77 -14.06 -4.85 6.45
C SER A 77 -13.25 -3.58 6.17
N TYR A 78 -12.22 -3.67 5.32
CA TYR A 78 -11.43 -2.51 4.89
C TYR A 78 -12.26 -1.48 4.11
N LEU A 79 -13.19 -1.93 3.28
CA LEU A 79 -14.10 -1.03 2.58
C LEU A 79 -15.05 -0.35 3.56
N GLN A 80 -15.63 -1.07 4.51
CA GLN A 80 -16.59 -0.52 5.47
C GLN A 80 -15.95 0.50 6.43
N HIS A 81 -14.72 0.25 6.86
CA HIS A 81 -13.97 1.08 7.81
C HIS A 81 -12.89 1.92 7.15
N ARG A 82 -12.98 2.13 5.83
CA ARG A 82 -11.96 2.82 5.05
C ARG A 82 -11.63 4.18 5.66
N PRO A 83 -10.37 4.41 6.05
CA PRO A 83 -10.00 5.66 6.64
C PRO A 83 -9.84 6.72 5.55
N LEU A 84 -9.53 6.36 4.30
CA LEU A 84 -9.28 7.31 3.21
C LEU A 84 -10.19 7.04 2.00
N PRO A 85 -10.30 8.00 1.06
CA PRO A 85 -10.79 7.73 -0.30
C PRO A 85 -10.05 6.54 -0.93
N LEU A 86 -10.79 5.60 -1.52
CA LEU A 86 -10.23 4.38 -2.11
C LEU A 86 -10.39 4.32 -3.63
N LEU A 87 -9.33 3.87 -4.31
CA LEU A 87 -9.45 3.22 -5.61
C LEU A 87 -9.42 1.71 -5.37
N VAL A 88 -10.41 0.97 -5.88
CA VAL A 88 -10.61 -0.45 -5.58
C VAL A 88 -10.37 -1.29 -6.84
N ASP A 89 -9.31 -2.10 -6.82
CA ASP A 89 -8.96 -3.01 -7.91
C ASP A 89 -9.54 -4.40 -7.66
N VAL A 90 -10.53 -4.78 -8.45
CA VAL A 90 -11.30 -6.02 -8.26
C VAL A 90 -10.85 -7.17 -9.18
N GLY A 91 -9.77 -7.00 -9.94
CA GLY A 91 -9.33 -8.01 -10.89
C GLY A 91 -10.22 -8.09 -12.14
N GLY A 92 -9.94 -9.07 -13.01
CA GLY A 92 -10.59 -9.18 -14.33
C GLY A 92 -11.69 -10.22 -14.46
N LYS A 93 -11.80 -11.15 -13.51
CA LYS A 93 -12.75 -12.28 -13.55
C LYS A 93 -13.38 -12.48 -12.18
N PRO A 94 -14.19 -11.52 -11.71
CA PRO A 94 -14.83 -11.68 -10.42
C PRO A 94 -15.77 -12.91 -10.43
N THR A 95 -15.72 -13.73 -9.38
CA THR A 95 -16.74 -14.76 -9.13
C THR A 95 -17.96 -14.14 -8.48
N PRO A 96 -19.14 -14.80 -8.49
CA PRO A 96 -20.34 -14.28 -7.83
C PRO A 96 -20.13 -13.93 -6.35
N GLU A 97 -19.33 -14.73 -5.63
CA GLU A 97 -18.99 -14.48 -4.22
C GLU A 97 -18.12 -13.23 -4.04
N GLN A 98 -17.34 -12.86 -5.05
CA GLN A 98 -16.48 -11.66 -5.03
C GLN A 98 -17.26 -10.40 -5.37
N GLU A 99 -18.42 -10.52 -6.01
CA GLU A 99 -19.30 -9.37 -6.28
C GLU A 99 -19.81 -8.72 -4.99
N GLU A 100 -19.83 -9.44 -3.87
CA GLU A 100 -20.18 -8.88 -2.55
C GLU A 100 -19.28 -7.69 -2.17
N ILE A 101 -18.01 -7.72 -2.58
CA ILE A 101 -17.07 -6.60 -2.39
C ILE A 101 -17.60 -5.33 -3.06
N PHE A 102 -18.27 -5.47 -4.21
CA PHE A 102 -18.69 -4.34 -5.03
C PHE A 102 -19.78 -3.54 -4.32
N ALA A 103 -20.66 -4.21 -3.56
CA ALA A 103 -21.73 -3.58 -2.78
C ALA A 103 -21.21 -2.56 -1.75
N HIS A 104 -19.92 -2.61 -1.42
CA HIS A 104 -19.27 -1.66 -0.50
C HIS A 104 -18.52 -0.52 -1.21
N CYS A 105 -18.50 -0.52 -2.55
CA CYS A 105 -18.00 0.58 -3.37
C CYS A 105 -19.09 1.63 -3.59
N THR A 106 -18.70 2.90 -3.63
CA THR A 106 -19.64 4.01 -3.81
C THR A 106 -19.99 4.24 -5.28
N GLN A 107 -19.03 3.98 -6.18
CA GLN A 107 -19.13 4.28 -7.61
C GLN A 107 -18.18 3.34 -8.39
N ALA A 108 -18.36 3.23 -9.70
CA ALA A 108 -17.49 2.43 -10.56
C ALA A 108 -17.04 3.16 -11.83
N ILE A 109 -15.79 2.93 -12.23
CA ILE A 109 -15.25 3.21 -13.56
C ILE A 109 -15.06 1.87 -14.25
N LEU A 110 -15.69 1.68 -15.41
CA LEU A 110 -15.58 0.46 -16.20
C LEU A 110 -14.62 0.68 -17.37
N LEU A 111 -13.63 -0.20 -17.51
CA LEU A 111 -12.62 -0.17 -18.55
C LEU A 111 -12.70 -1.43 -19.42
N ILE A 112 -13.25 -1.27 -20.62
CA ILE A 112 -13.54 -2.37 -21.55
C ILE A 112 -12.63 -2.27 -22.78
N GLY A 113 -11.81 -3.31 -23.01
CA GLY A 113 -10.91 -3.36 -24.16
C GLY A 113 -11.64 -3.69 -25.46
N HIS A 114 -11.17 -3.13 -26.57
CA HIS A 114 -11.57 -3.60 -27.89
C HIS A 114 -10.76 -4.84 -28.30
N ARG A 115 -11.43 -5.83 -28.90
CA ARG A 115 -10.82 -7.05 -29.44
C ARG A 115 -11.01 -7.09 -30.95
N ALA A 116 -9.92 -6.93 -31.71
CA ALA A 116 -9.98 -6.91 -33.17
C ALA A 116 -10.46 -8.26 -33.76
N ASP A 117 -10.17 -9.35 -33.06
CA ASP A 117 -10.59 -10.72 -33.37
C ASP A 117 -12.06 -11.00 -33.05
N ASP A 118 -12.70 -10.16 -32.22
CA ASP A 118 -14.07 -10.35 -31.75
C ASP A 118 -14.78 -9.00 -31.53
N PRO A 119 -15.33 -8.39 -32.60
CA PRO A 119 -16.01 -7.10 -32.53
C PRO A 119 -17.22 -7.09 -31.57
N GLY A 120 -17.80 -8.25 -31.27
CA GLY A 120 -18.90 -8.38 -30.32
C GLY A 120 -18.45 -8.46 -28.86
N ALA A 121 -17.16 -8.67 -28.59
CA ALA A 121 -16.62 -8.79 -27.25
C ALA A 121 -16.87 -7.54 -26.42
N PHE A 122 -16.67 -6.34 -27.00
CA PHE A 122 -16.87 -5.08 -26.28
C PHE A 122 -18.30 -4.98 -25.70
N ALA A 123 -19.31 -5.24 -26.53
CA ALA A 123 -20.71 -5.14 -26.10
C ALA A 123 -21.05 -6.19 -25.03
N ARG A 124 -20.58 -7.44 -25.19
CA ARG A 124 -20.81 -8.50 -24.21
C ARG A 124 -20.11 -8.24 -22.88
N ASP A 125 -18.86 -7.81 -22.93
CA ASP A 125 -18.05 -7.49 -21.76
C ASP A 125 -18.66 -6.28 -21.02
N LEU A 126 -19.01 -5.21 -21.74
CA LEU A 126 -19.68 -4.06 -21.15
C LEU A 126 -20.99 -4.45 -20.47
N GLN A 127 -21.84 -5.21 -21.17
CA GLN A 127 -23.10 -5.69 -20.61
C GLN A 127 -22.87 -6.52 -19.35
N THR A 128 -21.92 -7.47 -19.38
CA THR A 128 -21.58 -8.32 -18.23
C THR A 128 -21.20 -7.47 -17.01
N TRP A 129 -20.32 -6.48 -17.19
CA TRP A 129 -19.88 -5.61 -16.10
C TRP A 129 -20.99 -4.66 -15.62
N GLN A 130 -21.82 -4.13 -16.52
CA GLN A 130 -22.97 -3.31 -16.15
C GLN A 130 -24.01 -4.10 -15.34
N GLU A 131 -24.26 -5.36 -15.71
CA GLU A 131 -25.15 -6.25 -14.96
C GLU A 131 -24.59 -6.53 -13.55
N MET A 132 -23.29 -6.76 -13.41
CA MET A 132 -22.64 -6.90 -12.09
C MET A 132 -22.84 -5.64 -11.24
N MET A 133 -22.59 -4.45 -11.80
CA MET A 133 -22.77 -3.17 -11.09
C MET A 133 -24.25 -2.95 -10.71
N ALA A 134 -25.18 -3.28 -11.60
CA ALA A 134 -26.62 -3.16 -11.35
C ALA A 134 -27.09 -4.10 -10.24
N ARG A 135 -26.63 -5.37 -10.24
CA ARG A 135 -26.93 -6.34 -9.18
C ARG A 135 -26.50 -5.83 -7.80
N GLN A 136 -25.32 -5.22 -7.73
CA GLN A 136 -24.71 -4.73 -6.49
C GLN A 136 -25.07 -3.27 -6.18
N GLN A 137 -25.95 -2.66 -6.99
CA GLN A 137 -26.41 -1.27 -6.84
C GLN A 137 -25.28 -0.22 -6.84
N VAL A 138 -24.20 -0.49 -7.59
CA VAL A 138 -23.06 0.41 -7.72
C VAL A 138 -23.26 1.30 -8.94
N PRO A 139 -23.38 2.63 -8.78
CA PRO A 139 -23.53 3.53 -9.92
C PRO A 139 -22.23 3.55 -10.76
N VAL A 140 -22.38 3.41 -12.08
CA VAL A 140 -21.26 3.56 -13.02
C VAL A 140 -21.05 5.05 -13.29
N MET A 141 -19.95 5.58 -12.77
CA MET A 141 -19.49 6.95 -13.05
C MET A 141 -19.12 7.10 -14.52
N ARG A 142 -18.32 6.17 -15.05
CA ARG A 142 -17.76 6.27 -16.39
C ARG A 142 -17.55 4.91 -17.04
N VAL A 143 -17.81 4.83 -18.35
CA VAL A 143 -17.39 3.72 -19.21
C VAL A 143 -16.30 4.22 -20.14
N ILE A 144 -15.17 3.50 -20.12
CA ILE A 144 -13.98 3.81 -20.89
C ILE A 144 -13.71 2.64 -21.83
N GLN A 145 -13.59 2.94 -23.12
CA GLN A 145 -13.09 1.99 -24.08
C GLN A 145 -11.55 2.03 -24.06
N SER A 146 -10.92 0.93 -23.63
CA SER A 146 -9.47 0.79 -23.67
C SER A 146 -9.00 0.47 -25.09
N ASP A 147 -8.11 1.31 -25.62
CA ASP A 147 -7.35 1.02 -26.83
C ASP A 147 -5.90 0.65 -26.47
N LEU A 148 -5.57 -0.62 -26.66
CA LEU A 148 -4.24 -1.19 -26.41
C LEU A 148 -3.41 -1.27 -27.69
N GLN A 149 -3.77 -0.58 -28.78
CA GLN A 149 -3.04 -0.62 -30.05
C GLN A 149 -2.85 0.80 -30.60
N GLU A 150 -2.16 1.64 -29.83
CA GLU A 150 -2.00 3.07 -30.07
C GLU A 150 -0.97 3.43 -31.18
N ALA A 151 -0.94 2.69 -32.29
CA ALA A 151 -0.12 3.09 -33.44
C ALA A 151 -0.91 3.56 -34.67
N ASP A 152 -2.17 3.16 -34.88
CA ASP A 152 -2.72 3.24 -36.24
C ASP A 152 -4.18 3.71 -36.43
N ARG A 153 -4.89 4.20 -35.40
CA ARG A 153 -6.32 4.57 -35.60
C ARG A 153 -6.74 5.89 -34.97
N LEU A 154 -6.09 6.97 -35.39
CA LEU A 154 -6.78 8.26 -35.55
C LEU A 154 -7.69 8.24 -36.79
N GLN A 155 -8.65 7.31 -36.86
CA GLN A 155 -9.66 7.33 -37.93
C GLN A 155 -11.05 6.98 -37.40
N VAL A 156 -11.83 8.06 -37.24
CA VAL A 156 -13.27 8.15 -37.50
C VAL A 156 -14.08 6.92 -37.10
N GLN A 157 -14.43 6.81 -35.82
CA GLN A 157 -15.58 6.02 -35.41
C GLN A 157 -16.60 6.94 -34.75
N LYS A 158 -17.86 6.77 -35.14
CA LYS A 158 -19.02 7.38 -34.50
C LYS A 158 -18.99 7.01 -33.02
N GLN A 159 -18.41 7.89 -32.19
CA GLN A 159 -18.45 7.75 -30.75
C GLN A 159 -19.92 7.84 -30.33
N ARG A 160 -20.37 6.91 -29.50
CA ARG A 160 -21.59 7.16 -28.74
C ARG A 160 -21.23 8.17 -27.65
N ASP A 161 -22.11 9.13 -27.36
CA ASP A 161 -21.82 10.19 -26.38
C ASP A 161 -21.53 9.65 -24.96
N ASP A 162 -21.93 8.41 -24.67
CA ASP A 162 -21.78 7.73 -23.38
C ASP A 162 -20.47 6.93 -23.21
N VAL A 163 -19.69 6.71 -24.29
CA VAL A 163 -18.44 5.92 -24.24
C VAL A 163 -17.27 6.71 -24.82
N LYS A 164 -16.29 7.04 -23.95
CA LYS A 164 -15.06 7.72 -24.34
C LYS A 164 -13.91 6.71 -24.47
N SER A 165 -13.07 6.87 -25.50
CA SER A 165 -11.89 6.01 -25.70
C SER A 165 -10.67 6.56 -24.98
N LEU A 166 -9.92 5.68 -24.30
CA LEU A 166 -8.66 5.99 -23.66
C LEU A 166 -7.57 5.07 -24.22
N SER A 167 -6.51 5.68 -24.74
CA SER A 167 -5.38 5.01 -25.34
C SER A 167 -4.16 5.03 -24.39
N ALA A 168 -2.99 4.55 -24.83
CA ALA A 168 -1.76 4.46 -24.03
C ALA A 168 -1.84 3.58 -22.77
N LEU A 169 -2.76 2.62 -22.71
CA LEU A 169 -2.92 1.72 -21.56
C LEU A 169 -1.92 0.55 -21.56
N HIS A 170 -0.71 0.81 -22.04
CA HIS A 170 0.43 -0.11 -22.01
C HIS A 170 1.22 0.03 -20.70
N ARG A 171 1.92 -1.03 -20.28
CA ARG A 171 2.77 -0.93 -19.08
C ARG A 171 3.99 -0.06 -19.39
N GLY A 172 4.29 0.90 -18.52
CA GLY A 172 5.44 1.81 -18.66
C GLY A 172 5.13 3.13 -19.38
N THR A 173 3.89 3.33 -19.85
CA THR A 173 3.40 4.60 -20.38
C THR A 173 2.53 5.30 -19.34
N GLU A 174 2.64 6.62 -19.28
CA GLU A 174 1.67 7.44 -18.54
C GLU A 174 0.49 7.74 -19.45
N VAL A 175 -0.72 7.55 -18.91
CA VAL A 175 -1.94 7.86 -19.64
C VAL A 175 -2.24 9.34 -19.51
N HIS A 176 -2.37 10.03 -20.64
CA HIS A 176 -2.66 11.45 -20.72
C HIS A 176 -3.76 11.72 -21.76
N GLY A 177 -4.41 12.87 -21.67
CA GLY A 177 -5.38 13.36 -22.66
C GLY A 177 -6.77 13.67 -22.11
N PRO A 178 -7.68 14.21 -22.94
CA PRO A 178 -8.91 14.85 -22.46
C PRO A 178 -9.85 13.93 -21.68
N VAL A 179 -9.87 12.64 -22.04
CA VAL A 179 -10.68 11.63 -21.33
C VAL A 179 -10.10 11.35 -19.96
N PHE A 180 -8.77 11.23 -19.86
CA PHE A 180 -8.07 11.05 -18.60
C PHE A 180 -8.25 12.26 -17.68
N GLU A 181 -8.09 13.47 -18.21
CA GLU A 181 -8.30 14.72 -17.48
C GLU A 181 -9.73 14.82 -16.94
N THR A 182 -10.74 14.47 -17.76
CA THR A 182 -12.14 14.44 -17.29
C THR A 182 -12.33 13.46 -16.12
N ILE A 183 -11.74 12.26 -16.20
CA ILE A 183 -11.79 11.28 -15.09
C ILE A 183 -11.10 11.85 -13.86
N MET A 184 -9.96 12.50 -14.04
CA MET A 184 -9.24 13.12 -12.93
C MET A 184 -10.07 14.22 -12.27
N ASP A 185 -10.75 15.07 -13.02
CA ASP A 185 -11.63 16.10 -12.47
C ASP A 185 -12.79 15.49 -11.68
N GLU A 186 -13.43 14.44 -12.20
CA GLU A 186 -14.51 13.71 -11.51
C GLU A 186 -14.02 13.04 -10.22
N LEU A 187 -12.83 12.43 -10.26
CA LEU A 187 -12.19 11.86 -9.08
C LEU A 187 -11.76 12.92 -8.09
N ALA A 188 -11.23 14.05 -8.54
CA ALA A 188 -10.86 15.16 -7.68
C ALA A 188 -12.09 15.71 -6.95
N VAL A 189 -13.22 15.87 -7.62
CA VAL A 189 -14.46 16.31 -6.96
C VAL A 189 -14.93 15.28 -5.93
N SER A 190 -14.93 13.98 -6.26
CA SER A 190 -15.42 12.94 -5.35
C SER A 190 -14.48 12.65 -4.17
N MET A 191 -13.16 12.76 -4.39
CA MET A 191 -12.11 12.37 -3.44
C MET A 191 -11.40 13.56 -2.78
N SER A 192 -11.76 14.81 -3.10
CA SER A 192 -11.10 15.98 -2.51
C SER A 192 -11.49 16.14 -1.04
N PHE A 193 -10.56 15.71 -0.19
CA PHE A 193 -10.48 16.06 1.22
C PHE A 193 -9.09 16.67 1.41
N PRO A 194 -8.97 17.99 1.62
CA PRO A 194 -7.65 18.59 1.82
C PRO A 194 -6.90 17.87 2.93
N GLU A 195 -5.62 17.57 2.74
CA GLU A 195 -4.85 16.76 3.69
C GLU A 195 -4.85 17.37 5.11
N ARG A 196 -4.83 18.71 5.22
CA ARG A 196 -4.99 19.40 6.52
C ARG A 196 -6.33 19.14 7.18
N THR A 197 -7.39 18.98 6.39
CA THR A 197 -8.72 18.60 6.88
C THR A 197 -8.70 17.17 7.38
N LEU A 198 -8.04 16.25 6.68
CA LEU A 198 -7.88 14.87 7.12
C LEU A 198 -7.05 14.75 8.41
N ALA A 199 -5.90 15.43 8.47
CA ALA A 199 -5.06 15.49 9.67
C ALA A 199 -5.85 16.00 10.89
N ALA A 200 -6.68 17.05 10.70
CA ALA A 200 -7.55 17.55 11.75
C ALA A 200 -8.63 16.54 12.17
N ILE A 201 -9.24 15.82 11.20
CA ILE A 201 -10.22 14.76 11.47
C ILE A 201 -9.59 13.65 12.31
N TYR A 202 -8.42 13.14 11.95
CA TYR A 202 -7.80 12.03 12.70
C TYR A 202 -7.19 12.48 14.02
N LYS A 203 -6.66 13.70 14.09
CA LYS A 203 -6.24 14.28 15.37
C LYS A 203 -7.41 14.33 16.35
N ALA A 204 -8.61 14.71 15.90
CA ALA A 204 -9.80 14.77 16.74
C ALA A 204 -10.33 13.38 17.19
N GLN A 205 -9.84 12.28 16.60
CA GLN A 205 -10.18 10.91 17.02
C GLN A 205 -9.26 10.38 18.12
N LEU A 206 -8.14 11.07 18.40
CA LEU A 206 -7.20 10.62 19.41
C LEU A 206 -7.72 10.92 20.83
N PRO A 207 -7.41 10.05 21.80
CA PRO A 207 -7.66 10.34 23.21
C PRO A 207 -6.93 11.60 23.69
N ASP A 208 -7.48 12.24 24.73
CA ASP A 208 -6.82 13.35 25.42
C ASP A 208 -5.45 12.91 25.97
N GLY A 209 -4.45 13.79 25.85
CA GLY A 209 -3.08 13.54 26.32
C GLY A 209 -2.19 12.74 25.35
N VAL A 210 -2.70 12.32 24.18
CA VAL A 210 -1.88 11.76 23.10
C VAL A 210 -1.34 12.87 22.21
N ALA A 211 -0.03 12.93 22.04
CA ALA A 211 0.60 13.90 21.16
C ALA A 211 0.49 13.47 19.70
N PHE A 212 -0.03 14.37 18.86
CA PHE A 212 -0.20 14.16 17.43
C PHE A 212 1.03 14.63 16.65
N ILE A 213 1.71 13.69 16.00
CA ILE A 213 2.87 13.95 15.15
C ILE A 213 2.44 13.87 13.68
N ASP A 214 2.30 15.03 13.04
CA ASP A 214 1.87 15.18 11.64
C ASP A 214 3.09 15.23 10.72
N LEU A 215 3.46 14.10 10.12
CA LEU A 215 4.65 14.01 9.26
C LEU A 215 4.57 14.94 8.03
N PRO A 216 3.47 15.00 7.26
CA PRO A 216 3.31 15.96 6.16
C PRO A 216 3.49 17.41 6.60
N HIS A 217 2.93 17.78 7.77
CA HIS A 217 3.13 19.12 8.31
C HIS A 217 4.59 19.40 8.65
N LEU A 218 5.30 18.46 9.26
CA LEU A 218 6.72 18.57 9.59
C LEU A 218 7.59 18.62 8.33
N ALA A 219 7.31 17.80 7.32
CA ALA A 219 7.99 17.84 6.02
C ALA A 219 7.77 19.18 5.32
N GLY A 220 6.55 19.74 5.39
CA GLY A 220 6.23 21.06 4.87
C GLY A 220 7.03 22.20 5.52
N LYS A 221 7.40 22.08 6.81
CA LYS A 221 8.31 23.03 7.48
C LYS A 221 9.74 22.96 6.92
N LEU A 222 10.12 21.83 6.32
CA LEU A 222 11.40 21.64 5.61
C LEU A 222 11.32 21.98 4.11
N GLY A 223 10.20 22.56 3.66
CA GLY A 223 10.02 23.12 2.32
C GLY A 223 9.23 22.24 1.34
N ASP A 224 8.97 20.98 1.68
CA ASP A 224 8.19 20.08 0.82
C ASP A 224 7.40 19.05 1.66
N PRO A 225 6.05 19.10 1.68
CA PRO A 225 5.23 18.15 2.42
C PRO A 225 5.32 16.71 1.90
N GLU A 226 5.74 16.50 0.65
CA GLU A 226 5.94 15.18 0.03
C GLU A 226 7.42 14.76 0.06
N ARG A 227 8.26 15.47 0.81
CA ARG A 227 9.69 15.17 0.95
C ARG A 227 9.90 13.73 1.36
N TYR A 228 10.78 13.04 0.65
CA TYR A 228 11.37 11.80 1.15
C TYR A 228 12.32 12.14 2.29
N TRP A 229 11.93 11.78 3.52
CA TRP A 229 12.80 11.89 4.68
C TRP A 229 14.17 11.28 4.41
N GLN A 230 15.22 12.03 4.73
CA GLN A 230 16.59 11.58 4.67
C GLN A 230 17.10 11.25 6.07
N PRO A 231 18.14 10.40 6.22
CA PRO A 231 18.73 10.10 7.52
C PRO A 231 19.16 11.36 8.29
N ASP A 232 19.63 12.38 7.57
CA ASP A 232 20.04 13.68 8.14
C ASP A 232 18.86 14.50 8.70
N ASP A 233 17.62 14.17 8.33
CA ASP A 233 16.42 14.83 8.88
C ASP A 233 16.01 14.25 10.25
N LEU A 234 16.66 13.17 10.72
CA LEU A 234 16.30 12.50 11.97
C LEU A 234 16.40 13.37 13.23
N PRO A 235 17.47 14.16 13.44
CA PRO A 235 17.56 15.02 14.61
C PRO A 235 16.36 15.97 14.71
N TYR A 236 15.96 16.59 13.60
CA TYR A 236 14.80 17.47 13.53
C TYR A 236 13.50 16.76 13.94
N LEU A 237 13.28 15.53 13.45
CA LEU A 237 12.11 14.73 13.79
C LEU A 237 12.06 14.33 15.26
N LEU A 238 13.20 13.88 15.80
CA LEU A 238 13.30 13.44 17.19
C LEU A 238 13.09 14.59 18.17
N GLU A 239 13.50 15.81 17.82
CA GLU A 239 13.22 17.03 18.59
C GLU A 239 11.73 17.38 18.68
N GLN A 240 10.88 16.86 17.79
CA GLN A 240 9.44 17.10 17.84
C GLN A 240 8.72 16.21 18.86
N LEU A 241 9.39 15.17 19.39
CA LEU A 241 8.73 14.20 20.26
C LEU A 241 8.61 14.72 21.69
N PRO A 242 7.41 14.66 22.30
CA PRO A 242 7.25 14.99 23.70
C PRO A 242 7.96 13.96 24.60
N ALA A 243 8.41 14.42 25.76
CA ALA A 243 9.11 13.56 26.72
C ALA A 243 8.16 12.78 27.65
N ASP A 244 6.91 13.25 27.79
CA ASP A 244 5.98 12.87 28.86
C ASP A 244 4.60 12.40 28.37
N GLN A 245 4.42 12.20 27.06
CA GLN A 245 3.14 11.83 26.46
C GLN A 245 3.30 10.65 25.49
N PRO A 246 2.30 9.76 25.38
CA PRO A 246 2.21 8.83 24.27
C PRO A 246 2.06 9.59 22.95
N ILE A 247 2.52 9.00 21.86
CA ILE A 247 2.52 9.64 20.55
C ILE A 247 1.68 8.85 19.54
N ALA A 248 1.01 9.60 18.68
CA ALA A 248 0.31 9.10 17.51
C ALA A 248 0.88 9.75 16.24
N VAL A 249 1.45 8.93 15.35
CA VAL A 249 2.12 9.41 14.13
C VAL A 249 1.19 9.30 12.92
N TYR A 250 0.92 10.44 12.28
CA TYR A 250 0.06 10.56 11.10
C TYR A 250 0.85 10.89 9.83
N GLY A 251 0.27 10.44 8.71
CA GLY A 251 0.74 10.73 7.36
C GLY A 251 1.70 9.68 6.82
N ARG A 252 1.95 9.72 5.50
CA ARG A 252 2.74 8.70 4.79
C ARG A 252 4.23 8.91 5.01
N SER A 253 4.97 7.83 5.26
CA SER A 253 6.42 7.89 5.39
C SER A 253 7.11 6.55 5.13
N ALA A 254 8.44 6.54 5.15
CA ALA A 254 9.26 5.34 5.06
C ALA A 254 9.12 4.47 6.32
N ASN A 255 9.37 3.17 6.17
CA ASN A 255 9.22 2.19 7.26
C ASN A 255 10.11 2.52 8.49
N TRP A 256 11.34 2.98 8.24
CA TRP A 256 12.32 3.31 9.26
C TRP A 256 11.95 4.57 10.05
N ILE A 257 11.19 5.50 9.47
CA ILE A 257 10.69 6.68 10.20
C ILE A 257 9.77 6.23 11.34
N TYR A 258 8.78 5.37 11.05
CA TYR A 258 7.90 4.85 12.09
C TYR A 258 8.68 4.04 13.13
N ALA A 259 9.65 3.22 12.71
CA ALA A 259 10.47 2.44 13.64
C ALA A 259 11.30 3.33 14.58
N VAL A 260 11.96 4.38 14.06
CA VAL A 260 12.74 5.32 14.88
C VAL A 260 11.83 6.07 15.85
N LEU A 261 10.71 6.61 15.38
CA LEU A 261 9.78 7.36 16.26
C LEU A 261 9.19 6.46 17.35
N ALA A 262 8.85 5.22 17.01
CA ALA A 262 8.34 4.24 17.97
C ALA A 262 9.36 3.86 19.04
N LEU A 263 10.64 3.71 18.67
CA LEU A 263 11.73 3.40 19.60
C LEU A 263 12.16 4.62 20.43
N ALA A 264 11.95 5.83 19.91
CA ALA A 264 12.19 7.08 20.63
C ALA A 264 11.03 7.47 21.58
N THR A 265 9.87 6.80 21.47
CA THR A 265 8.70 7.05 22.32
C THR A 265 8.99 6.60 23.75
N ARG A 266 8.95 7.53 24.71
CA ARG A 266 9.26 7.25 26.12
C ARG A 266 8.06 6.75 26.92
N VAL A 267 6.86 7.22 26.57
CA VAL A 267 5.62 6.87 27.26
C VAL A 267 4.77 6.04 26.30
N PRO A 268 4.56 4.74 26.55
CA PRO A 268 3.66 3.93 25.72
C PRO A 268 2.19 4.33 25.93
N PRO A 269 1.30 4.04 24.96
CA PRO A 269 1.58 3.35 23.70
C PRO A 269 2.14 4.28 22.61
N PHE A 270 2.81 3.68 21.62
CA PHE A 270 3.02 4.29 20.32
C PHE A 270 1.89 3.87 19.39
N THR A 271 1.24 4.84 18.74
CA THR A 271 0.19 4.60 17.75
C THR A 271 0.62 5.16 16.40
N MET A 272 0.24 4.52 15.31
CA MET A 272 0.50 5.00 13.96
C MET A 272 -0.73 4.93 13.07
N PHE A 273 -0.81 5.80 12.09
CA PHE A 273 -1.86 5.76 11.08
C PHE A 273 -1.49 4.81 9.93
N ASP A 274 -2.32 3.79 9.68
CA ASP A 274 -2.26 2.93 8.51
C ASP A 274 -3.39 3.28 7.53
N ALA A 275 -3.07 3.43 6.25
CA ALA A 275 -4.02 3.84 5.22
C ALA A 275 -5.20 2.86 5.00
N LYS A 276 -5.11 1.62 5.49
CA LYS A 276 -6.20 0.63 5.46
C LYS A 276 -6.96 0.55 6.78
N LEU A 277 -6.24 0.68 7.90
CA LEU A 277 -6.77 0.36 9.23
C LEU A 277 -7.11 1.61 10.07
N GLY A 278 -6.66 2.80 9.66
CA GLY A 278 -6.75 4.00 10.47
C GLY A 278 -5.70 3.99 11.59
N TRP A 279 -6.08 4.42 12.80
CA TRP A 279 -5.19 4.41 13.96
C TRP A 279 -4.94 2.98 14.46
N VAL A 280 -3.68 2.56 14.48
CA VAL A 280 -3.27 1.25 14.96
C VAL A 280 -2.13 1.34 15.97
N THR A 281 -2.20 0.49 16.99
CA THR A 281 -1.08 0.22 17.89
C THR A 281 -0.40 -1.07 17.42
N PRO A 282 0.91 -1.07 17.12
CA PRO A 282 1.64 -2.27 16.75
C PRO A 282 1.43 -3.39 17.79
N PRO A 283 1.07 -4.62 17.38
CA PRO A 283 0.77 -5.69 18.31
C PRO A 283 2.05 -6.30 18.90
N THR A 284 1.92 -6.90 20.08
CA THR A 284 2.96 -7.80 20.61
C THR A 284 2.92 -9.11 19.83
N LEU A 285 4.09 -9.57 19.36
CA LEU A 285 4.20 -10.79 18.56
C LEU A 285 4.65 -11.94 19.44
N PRO A 286 4.04 -13.13 19.36
CA PRO A 286 4.52 -14.27 20.12
C PRO A 286 5.88 -14.74 19.62
N ARG A 287 6.70 -15.28 20.52
CA ARG A 287 7.93 -15.98 20.14
C ARG A 287 7.57 -17.36 19.58
N ARG A 288 8.22 -17.76 18.49
CA ARG A 288 8.02 -19.06 17.84
C ARG A 288 8.47 -20.18 18.78
N ALA A 289 7.52 -20.90 19.36
CA ALA A 289 7.78 -22.11 20.17
C ALA A 289 7.98 -23.38 19.31
N HIS A 290 7.33 -23.45 18.14
CA HIS A 290 7.38 -24.58 17.21
C HIS A 290 7.42 -24.11 15.75
N GLN A 291 7.85 -24.97 14.82
CA GLN A 291 7.75 -24.69 13.38
C GLN A 291 6.27 -24.47 13.01
N PRO A 292 5.89 -23.33 12.41
CA PRO A 292 4.50 -23.09 12.03
C PRO A 292 4.12 -24.05 10.91
N GLY A 293 2.96 -24.69 11.06
CA GLY A 293 2.31 -25.44 9.98
C GLY A 293 1.44 -24.55 9.09
N LEU A 294 1.83 -23.30 8.85
CA LEU A 294 1.04 -22.34 8.08
C LEU A 294 1.78 -21.94 6.80
N ASP A 295 1.21 -22.29 5.66
CA ASP A 295 1.80 -22.11 4.32
C ASP A 295 2.00 -20.64 3.91
N ASP A 296 1.40 -19.67 4.63
CA ASP A 296 1.34 -18.25 4.25
C ASP A 296 2.37 -17.33 4.93
N TRP A 297 3.05 -17.74 6.00
CA TRP A 297 3.98 -16.87 6.73
C TRP A 297 5.41 -17.41 6.72
N GLN A 298 6.32 -16.65 6.11
CA GLN A 298 7.71 -17.06 5.92
C GLN A 298 8.66 -16.12 6.65
N THR A 299 9.43 -16.66 7.58
CA THR A 299 10.51 -15.96 8.26
C THR A 299 11.82 -16.71 8.08
N HIS A 300 12.83 -15.98 7.58
CA HIS A 300 14.17 -16.49 7.38
C HIS A 300 15.15 -15.64 8.20
N LEU A 301 15.89 -16.30 9.08
CA LEU A 301 16.99 -15.69 9.80
C LEU A 301 18.30 -16.15 9.15
N VAL A 302 19.02 -15.22 8.54
CA VAL A 302 20.24 -15.50 7.77
C VAL A 302 21.44 -14.88 8.48
N PRO A 303 22.44 -15.69 8.90
CA PRO A 303 23.68 -15.16 9.46
C PRO A 303 24.44 -14.28 8.44
N GLN A 304 24.99 -13.17 8.91
CA GLN A 304 25.76 -12.19 8.13
C GLN A 304 27.02 -11.81 8.92
N GLY A 305 28.04 -12.68 8.86
CA GLY A 305 29.23 -12.51 9.70
C GLY A 305 28.88 -12.67 11.18
N ALA A 306 29.05 -11.59 11.96
CA ALA A 306 28.69 -11.55 13.38
C ALA A 306 27.23 -11.11 13.63
N ASP A 307 26.54 -10.64 12.59
CA ASP A 307 25.18 -10.07 12.67
C ASP A 307 24.17 -10.96 11.94
N PHE A 308 22.89 -10.58 11.99
CA PHE A 308 21.81 -11.35 11.38
C PHE A 308 20.91 -10.51 10.49
N LEU A 309 20.43 -11.12 9.41
CA LEU A 309 19.32 -10.61 8.61
C LEU A 309 18.06 -11.40 8.96
N LEU A 310 17.02 -10.70 9.39
CA LEU A 310 15.67 -11.23 9.52
C LEU A 310 14.85 -10.81 8.30
N GLU A 311 14.60 -11.74 7.39
CA GLU A 311 13.68 -11.58 6.28
C GLU A 311 12.30 -12.09 6.65
N MET A 312 11.29 -11.23 6.51
CA MET A 312 9.90 -11.54 6.82
C MET A 312 9.04 -11.33 5.56
N ASN A 313 8.34 -12.37 5.12
CA ASN A 313 7.50 -12.31 3.93
C ASN A 313 6.15 -12.97 4.19
N THR A 314 5.10 -12.32 3.69
CA THR A 314 3.76 -12.91 3.62
C THR A 314 3.51 -13.50 2.24
N GLY A 315 3.02 -14.73 2.20
CA GLY A 315 2.45 -15.38 1.03
C GLY A 315 1.05 -14.89 0.71
N SER A 316 0.36 -14.27 1.68
CA SER A 316 -0.95 -13.65 1.49
C SER A 316 -0.83 -12.15 1.17
N GLN A 317 -1.85 -11.60 0.51
CA GLN A 317 -1.90 -10.17 0.17
C GLN A 317 -2.09 -9.27 1.40
N TYR A 318 -2.76 -9.76 2.45
CA TYR A 318 -3.10 -9.01 3.65
C TYR A 318 -2.85 -9.83 4.90
N LEU A 319 -2.06 -9.26 5.81
CA LEU A 319 -1.90 -9.74 7.18
C LEU A 319 -2.96 -9.11 8.08
N ASP A 320 -3.47 -9.92 9.00
CA ASP A 320 -4.38 -9.44 10.04
C ASP A 320 -3.57 -8.90 11.23
N ILE A 321 -3.91 -7.69 11.68
CA ILE A 321 -3.27 -7.12 12.86
C ILE A 321 -3.83 -7.72 14.15
N ASP A 322 -5.07 -8.23 14.10
CA ASP A 322 -5.79 -8.80 15.23
C ASP A 322 -5.48 -10.29 15.45
N GLU A 323 -4.68 -10.91 14.56
CA GLU A 323 -4.22 -12.31 14.66
C GLU A 323 -2.68 -12.41 14.79
N PRO A 324 -2.04 -11.72 15.76
CA PRO A 324 -0.57 -11.70 15.89
C PRO A 324 0.04 -13.08 16.13
N GLU A 325 -0.73 -14.04 16.64
CA GLU A 325 -0.35 -15.45 16.80
C GLU A 325 0.00 -16.16 15.50
N ARG A 326 -0.50 -15.66 14.37
CA ARG A 326 -0.16 -16.17 13.03
C ARG A 326 1.19 -15.64 12.53
N ILE A 327 1.79 -14.69 13.24
CA ILE A 327 3.00 -13.97 12.85
C ILE A 327 4.08 -14.09 13.95
N PRO A 328 4.47 -15.31 14.36
CA PRO A 328 5.43 -15.46 15.46
C PRO A 328 6.84 -15.01 15.04
N LEU A 329 7.55 -14.37 15.96
CA LEU A 329 8.97 -14.00 15.81
C LEU A 329 9.86 -15.23 15.93
N PRO A 330 10.82 -15.45 15.01
CA PRO A 330 11.82 -16.49 15.19
C PRO A 330 12.74 -16.18 16.37
N PRO A 331 13.39 -17.20 16.97
CA PRO A 331 14.46 -16.94 17.93
C PRO A 331 15.62 -16.22 17.21
N VAL A 332 15.95 -15.02 17.66
CA VAL A 332 17.09 -14.23 17.18
C VAL A 332 18.16 -14.23 18.27
N PRO A 333 19.44 -14.53 17.98
CA PRO A 333 20.52 -14.42 18.95
C PRO A 333 20.56 -13.02 19.59
N GLU A 334 20.75 -12.96 20.90
CA GLU A 334 20.84 -11.70 21.64
C GLU A 334 22.26 -11.13 21.57
N GLY A 335 22.40 -9.81 21.71
CA GLY A 335 23.70 -9.12 21.68
C GLY A 335 24.33 -8.99 20.29
N THR A 336 23.62 -9.33 19.22
CA THR A 336 24.08 -9.19 17.83
C THR A 336 23.45 -7.99 17.14
N GLY A 337 24.01 -7.58 15.99
CA GLY A 337 23.33 -6.67 15.08
C GLY A 337 22.21 -7.37 14.31
N LEU A 338 21.13 -6.65 14.04
CA LEU A 338 19.97 -7.18 13.31
C LEU A 338 19.55 -6.24 12.19
N ILE A 339 19.47 -6.76 10.96
CA ILE A 339 18.83 -6.08 9.83
C ILE A 339 17.46 -6.71 9.62
N LEU A 340 16.40 -5.90 9.66
CA LEU A 340 15.05 -6.30 9.32
C LEU A 340 14.74 -5.94 7.86
N SER A 341 14.31 -6.92 7.08
CA SER A 341 13.88 -6.76 5.70
C SER A 341 12.61 -7.56 5.44
N GLY A 342 11.82 -7.17 4.47
CA GLY A 342 10.61 -7.92 4.14
C GLY A 342 9.54 -7.15 3.40
N ARG A 343 8.65 -7.89 2.74
CA ARG A 343 7.40 -7.37 2.19
C ARG A 343 6.31 -7.48 3.25
N ILE A 344 6.36 -6.59 4.23
CA ILE A 344 5.45 -6.56 5.38
C ILE A 344 4.95 -5.13 5.65
N PRO A 345 3.76 -4.96 6.27
CA PRO A 345 3.24 -3.65 6.61
C PRO A 345 4.08 -2.95 7.68
N HIS A 346 4.04 -1.62 7.71
CA HIS A 346 4.86 -0.83 8.63
C HIS A 346 4.57 -1.12 10.10
N TRP A 347 3.30 -1.36 10.47
CA TRP A 347 2.97 -1.73 11.85
C TRP A 347 3.69 -3.01 12.30
N LEU A 348 3.96 -3.95 11.38
CA LEU A 348 4.71 -5.17 11.69
C LEU A 348 6.20 -4.89 11.84
N VAL A 349 6.76 -4.03 10.98
CA VAL A 349 8.14 -3.54 11.13
C VAL A 349 8.34 -2.91 12.51
N VAL A 350 7.42 -2.03 12.92
CA VAL A 350 7.48 -1.38 14.24
C VAL A 350 7.37 -2.39 15.37
N ALA A 351 6.40 -3.32 15.31
CA ALA A 351 6.22 -4.37 16.31
C ALA A 351 7.49 -5.21 16.51
N VAL A 352 8.18 -5.59 15.42
CA VAL A 352 9.44 -6.34 15.47
C VAL A 352 10.53 -5.50 16.13
N CYS A 353 10.70 -4.26 15.69
CA CYS A 353 11.72 -3.35 16.22
C CYS A 353 11.53 -3.10 17.72
N GLN A 354 10.32 -2.80 18.17
CA GLN A 354 10.03 -2.55 19.60
C GLN A 354 10.34 -3.76 20.49
N GLN A 355 10.15 -4.98 19.99
CA GLN A 355 10.39 -6.20 20.77
C GLN A 355 11.84 -6.67 20.76
N LEU A 356 12.60 -6.39 19.70
CA LEU A 356 13.97 -6.88 19.55
C LEU A 356 15.04 -5.83 19.91
N ALA A 357 14.75 -4.53 19.82
CA ALA A 357 15.76 -3.48 20.02
C ALA A 357 16.45 -3.54 21.39
N ALA A 358 15.76 -3.94 22.45
CA ALA A 358 16.34 -4.03 23.79
C ALA A 358 17.35 -5.18 23.96
N THR A 359 17.23 -6.25 23.18
CA THR A 359 18.12 -7.43 23.28
C THR A 359 19.19 -7.47 22.20
N GLN A 360 19.12 -6.61 21.18
CA GLN A 360 20.10 -6.51 20.10
C GLN A 360 21.12 -5.39 20.35
N SER A 361 22.35 -5.58 19.86
CA SER A 361 23.39 -4.54 19.93
C SER A 361 23.04 -3.33 19.09
N TRP A 362 22.41 -3.56 17.93
CA TRP A 362 21.77 -2.55 17.10
C TRP A 362 20.72 -3.19 16.21
N VAL A 363 19.73 -2.41 15.79
CA VAL A 363 18.68 -2.82 14.86
C VAL A 363 18.63 -1.84 13.70
N ALA A 364 18.61 -2.35 12.47
CA ALA A 364 18.46 -1.57 11.25
C ALA A 364 17.26 -2.06 10.43
N VAL A 365 16.59 -1.15 9.74
CA VAL A 365 15.47 -1.45 8.85
C VAL A 365 15.90 -1.21 7.42
N TYR A 366 15.78 -2.24 6.57
CA TYR A 366 16.05 -2.12 5.14
C TYR A 366 14.97 -1.29 4.45
N GLN A 367 15.41 -0.27 3.74
CA GLN A 367 14.57 0.55 2.88
C GLN A 367 15.03 0.36 1.42
N PRO A 368 14.15 -0.11 0.52
CA PRO A 368 14.39 -0.12 -0.92
C PRO A 368 14.63 1.30 -1.48
N ALA A 369 14.57 1.46 -2.80
CA ALA A 369 14.70 2.78 -3.42
C ALA A 369 13.83 3.85 -2.71
N PRO A 370 14.36 5.08 -2.51
CA PRO A 370 15.64 5.57 -3.03
C PRO A 370 16.89 5.21 -2.19
N LEU A 371 16.75 4.78 -0.93
CA LEU A 371 17.91 4.57 -0.04
C LEU A 371 18.76 3.35 -0.42
N GLN A 372 18.12 2.24 -0.83
CA GLN A 372 18.80 0.97 -1.14
C GLN A 372 19.79 0.52 -0.05
N ALA A 373 19.43 0.74 1.21
CA ALA A 373 20.28 0.51 2.37
C ALA A 373 19.44 0.19 3.61
N ALA A 374 20.08 -0.38 4.63
CA ALA A 374 19.47 -0.52 5.94
C ALA A 374 19.85 0.66 6.83
N LEU A 375 18.86 1.33 7.43
CA LEU A 375 19.09 2.44 8.34
C LEU A 375 19.01 1.96 9.78
N VAL A 376 20.03 2.24 10.59
CA VAL A 376 20.05 1.91 12.01
C VAL A 376 18.98 2.73 12.75
N VAL A 377 18.02 2.04 13.35
CA VAL A 377 16.87 2.65 14.05
C VAL A 377 17.00 2.62 15.58
N ALA A 378 17.81 1.70 16.11
CA ALA A 378 18.18 1.62 17.52
C ALA A 378 19.59 1.06 17.66
N SER A 379 20.32 1.49 18.68
CA SER A 379 21.67 1.01 18.93
C SER A 379 22.09 1.21 20.37
N GLN A 380 22.86 0.24 20.87
CA GLN A 380 23.58 0.28 22.15
C GLN A 380 25.09 0.47 21.91
N TRP A 381 25.53 0.49 20.65
CA TRP A 381 26.94 0.46 20.25
C TRP A 381 27.32 1.76 19.52
N PRO A 382 28.32 2.52 20.00
CA PRO A 382 28.72 3.81 19.41
C PRO A 382 29.11 3.73 17.93
N ASP A 383 29.65 2.60 17.50
CA ASP A 383 30.04 2.38 16.10
C ASP A 383 28.84 2.30 15.16
N TYR A 384 27.63 2.04 15.66
CA TYR A 384 26.41 1.98 14.84
C TYR A 384 25.39 3.00 15.36
N PRO A 385 25.61 4.31 15.24
CA PRO A 385 24.67 5.30 15.74
C PRO A 385 23.34 5.25 14.95
N VAL A 386 22.24 5.64 15.59
CA VAL A 386 20.94 5.80 14.93
C VAL A 386 21.06 6.77 13.75
N GLY A 387 20.48 6.40 12.61
CA GLY A 387 20.62 7.12 11.34
C GLY A 387 21.77 6.64 10.46
N ARG A 388 22.70 5.82 10.97
CA ARG A 388 23.76 5.24 10.14
C ARG A 388 23.17 4.32 9.07
N LEU A 389 23.65 4.48 7.84
CA LEU A 389 23.35 3.58 6.73
C LEU A 389 24.31 2.39 6.73
N ILE A 390 23.75 1.20 6.60
CA ILE A 390 24.43 -0.06 6.36
C ILE A 390 24.14 -0.43 4.91
N LEU A 391 25.19 -0.41 4.07
CA LEU A 391 25.08 -0.81 2.68
C LEU A 391 24.76 -2.29 2.62
N TRP A 392 23.66 -2.62 1.93
CA TRP A 392 23.19 -3.98 1.79
C TRP A 392 23.02 -4.30 0.32
N HIS A 393 23.67 -5.38 -0.14
CA HIS A 393 23.40 -5.95 -1.45
C HIS A 393 22.48 -7.13 -1.25
N THR A 394 21.24 -7.01 -1.74
CA THR A 394 20.33 -8.15 -1.79
C THR A 394 21.03 -9.26 -2.58
N PRO A 395 21.21 -10.48 -2.03
CA PRO A 395 21.71 -11.59 -2.81
C PRO A 395 20.81 -11.74 -4.04
N ALA A 396 21.39 -11.75 -5.24
CA ALA A 396 20.64 -11.91 -6.47
C ALA A 396 19.69 -13.10 -6.31
N ALA A 397 18.39 -12.87 -6.49
CA ALA A 397 17.38 -13.92 -6.42
C ALA A 397 17.87 -15.09 -7.28
N LYS A 398 18.13 -16.24 -6.65
CA LYS A 398 18.53 -17.45 -7.39
C LYS A 398 17.43 -17.68 -8.41
N LYS A 399 17.76 -17.54 -9.69
CA LYS A 399 16.91 -17.97 -10.79
C LYS A 399 16.66 -19.46 -10.55
N HIS A 400 15.46 -19.81 -10.10
CA HIS A 400 14.98 -21.18 -10.22
C HIS A 400 14.83 -21.43 -11.71
N SER A 401 15.85 -22.10 -12.25
CA SER A 401 15.89 -22.66 -13.60
C SER A 401 14.81 -23.71 -13.80
#